data_AF-A0A8B2HYG7-F1
#
_entry.id   AF-A0A8B2HYG7-F1
#
_cell.length_a   1.000
_cell.length_b   1.000
_cell.length_c   1.000
_cell.angle_alpha   90.00
_cell.angle_beta   90.00
_cell.angle_gamma   90.00
#
_symmetry.space_group_name_H-M   'P 1'
#
loop_
_entity.id
_entity.type
_entity.pdbx_description
1 polymer ?
#
loop_
_entity_poly.entity_id
_entity_poly.type
_entity_poly.pdbx_seq_one_letter_code
_entity_poly.pdbx_strand_id
1 'polypeptide(L)' 'MHCDDKRMLHVLEQQIVANWENLKKDGFQDDSLLKELNESIIDYNEYKKSIQ' A
#
# COMPACT_ATOMS: atom_id res chain seq x y z
N MET A 1 19.85 -7.89 -9.21
CA MET A 1 19.16 -7.03 -8.23
C MET A 1 17.65 -7.27 -8.28
N HIS A 2 17.20 -8.54 -8.21
CA HIS A 2 15.79 -8.93 -8.40
C HIS A 2 15.10 -9.38 -7.10
N CYS A 3 15.90 -9.55 -6.02
CA CYS A 3 15.40 -9.83 -4.68
C CYS A 3 14.84 -8.58 -4.00
N ASP A 4 15.41 -7.41 -4.28
CA ASP A 4 14.98 -6.13 -3.69
C ASP A 4 13.60 -5.71 -4.23
N ASP A 5 13.31 -5.97 -5.51
CA ASP A 5 12.02 -5.64 -6.11
C ASP A 5 10.85 -6.43 -5.51
N LYS A 6 11.04 -7.75 -5.35
CA LYS A 6 10.04 -8.60 -4.71
C LYS A 6 9.82 -8.22 -3.25
N ARG A 7 10.89 -7.83 -2.55
CA ARG A 7 10.82 -7.38 -1.16
C ARG A 7 10.05 -6.06 -1.06
N MET A 8 10.30 -5.12 -1.97
CA MET A 8 9.63 -3.82 -1.96
C MET A 8 8.13 -3.95 -2.26
N LEU A 9 7.74 -4.77 -3.26
CA LEU A 9 6.33 -5.08 -3.50
C LEU A 9 5.64 -5.68 -2.27
N HIS A 10 6.31 -6.61 -1.59
CA HIS A 10 5.76 -7.22 -0.38
C HIS A 10 5.57 -6.19 0.75
N VAL A 11 6.50 -5.25 0.92
CA VAL A 11 6.37 -4.18 1.91
C VAL A 11 5.18 -3.28 1.60
N LEU A 12 5.01 -2.88 0.34
CA LEU A 12 3.89 -2.06 -0.11
C LEU A 12 2.54 -2.79 0.08
N GLU A 13 2.48 -4.10 -0.19
CA GLU A 13 1.29 -4.92 0.10
C GLU A 13 0.95 -4.92 1.60
N GLN A 14 1.95 -5.09 2.47
CA GLN A 14 1.73 -5.07 3.91
C GLN A 14 1.23 -3.70 4.41
N GLN A 15 1.73 -2.59 3.83
CA GLN A 15 1.25 -1.24 4.15
C GLN A 15 -0.22 -1.05 3.75
N ILE A 16 -0.61 -1.48 2.55
CA ILE A 16 -2.01 -1.42 2.10
C ILE A 16 -2.92 -2.21 3.06
N VAL A 17 -2.52 -3.43 3.43
CA VAL A 17 -3.29 -4.25 4.38
C VAL A 17 -3.40 -3.58 5.75
N ALA A 18 -2.31 -3.02 6.27
CA ALA A 18 -2.32 -2.33 7.56
C ALA A 18 -3.25 -1.11 7.55
N ASN A 19 -3.17 -0.29 6.50
CA ASN A 19 -4.02 0.90 6.35
C ASN A 19 -5.49 0.53 6.22
N TRP A 20 -5.80 -0.53 5.47
CA TRP A 20 -7.17 -1.07 5.36
C TRP A 20 -7.72 -1.58 6.70
N GLU A 21 -6.92 -2.29 7.49
CA GLU A 21 -7.34 -2.76 8.82
C GLU A 21 -7.55 -1.60 9.80
N ASN A 22 -6.75 -0.53 9.72
CA ASN A 22 -6.95 0.68 10.52
C ASN A 22 -8.24 1.41 10.13
N LEU A 23 -8.50 1.55 8.83
CA LEU A 23 -9.74 2.13 8.32
C LEU A 23 -10.98 1.36 8.76
N LYS A 24 -10.94 0.02 8.75
CA LYS A 24 -12.05 -0.79 9.28
C LYS A 24 -12.33 -0.53 10.75
N LYS A 25 -11.28 -0.37 11.57
CA LYS A 25 -11.43 -0.12 13.02
C LYS A 25 -12.04 1.26 13.29
N ASP A 26 -11.72 2.23 12.45
CA ASP A 26 -12.26 3.57 12.53
C ASP A 26 -13.63 3.73 11.84
N GLY A 27 -14.12 2.70 11.13
CA GLY A 27 -15.39 2.78 10.40
C GLY A 27 -15.31 3.68 9.15
N PHE A 28 -14.12 3.81 8.56
CA PHE A 28 -13.84 4.60 7.36
C PHE A 28 -14.15 6.10 7.52
N GLN A 29 -13.94 6.67 8.71
CA GLN A 29 -14.22 8.08 8.98
C GLN A 29 -12.96 8.96 8.85
N ASP A 30 -11.78 8.36 8.96
CA ASP A 30 -10.50 9.06 8.83
C ASP A 30 -10.10 9.27 7.36
N ASP A 31 -10.39 10.46 6.86
CA ASP A 31 -10.00 10.92 5.52
C ASP A 31 -8.48 10.88 5.28
N SER A 32 -7.66 11.04 6.33
CA SER A 32 -6.21 10.94 6.22
C SER A 32 -5.80 9.50 5.92
N LEU A 33 -6.36 8.53 6.65
CA LEU A 33 -6.11 7.11 6.41
C LEU A 33 -6.65 6.67 5.04
N LEU A 34 -7.78 7.21 4.58
CA LEU A 34 -8.32 6.96 3.24
C LEU A 34 -7.36 7.44 2.16
N LYS A 35 -6.79 8.63 2.35
CA LYS A 35 -5.80 9.20 1.43
C LYS A 35 -4.51 8.37 1.42
N GLU A 36 -3.98 8.02 2.58
CA GLU A 36 -2.78 7.19 2.71
C GLU A 36 -2.96 5.80 2.09
N LEU A 37 -4.14 5.19 2.24
CA LEU A 37 -4.46 3.93 1.57
C LEU A 37 -4.41 4.08 0.04
N ASN A 38 -5.02 5.15 -0.49
CA ASN A 38 -5.03 5.41 -1.92
C ASN A 38 -3.61 5.66 -2.46
N GLU A 39 -2.80 6.44 -1.76
CA GLU A 39 -1.39 6.67 -2.10
C GLU A 39 -0.59 5.36 -2.10
N SER A 40 -0.76 4.52 -1.07
CA SER A 40 -0.09 3.21 -0.99
C SER A 40 -0.45 2.28 -2.15
N ILE A 41 -1.71 2.31 -2.61
CA ILE A 41 -2.17 1.53 -3.77
C ILE A 41 -1.57 2.07 -5.07
N ILE A 42 -1.47 3.40 -5.23
CA ILE A 42 -0.82 4.03 -6.38
C ILE A 42 0.64 3.62 -6.43
N ASP A 43 1.38 3.78 -5.33
CA ASP A 43 2.80 3.44 -5.21
C ASP A 43 3.07 1.97 -5.54
N TYR A 44 2.25 1.04 -5.01
CA TYR A 44 2.33 -0.37 -5.35
C TYR A 44 2.19 -0.62 -6.86
N ASN A 45 1.18 0.01 -7.49
CA ASN A 45 0.91 -0.19 -8.91
C ASN A 45 2.00 0.43 -9.79
N GLU A 46 2.50 1.61 -9.46
CA GLU A 46 3.60 2.27 -10.17
C GLU A 46 4.88 1.46 -10.05
N TYR A 47 5.23 1.02 -8.84
CA TYR A 47 6.41 0.20 -8.62
C TYR A 47 6.32 -1.14 -9.35
N LYS A 48 5.16 -1.81 -9.27
CA LYS A 48 4.91 -3.07 -10.00
C LYS A 48 5.08 -2.91 -11.50
N LYS A 49 4.59 -1.80 -12.09
CA LYS A 49 4.78 -1.50 -13.51
C LYS A 49 6.24 -1.22 -13.87
N SER A 50 7.00 -0.60 -12.97
CA SER A 50 8.42 -0.27 -13.19
C SER A 50 9.33 -1.51 -13.26
N ILE A 51 8.88 -2.65 -12.73
CA ILE A 51 9.68 -3.90 -12.66
C ILE A 51 9.16 -5.00 -13.59
N GLN A 52 8.08 -4.72 -14.34
CA GLN A 52 7.41 -5.66 -15.26
C GLN A 52 7.79 -5.36 -16.71
#